data_AF-A0A4Q3F9B9-F1
#
_entry.id   AF-A0A4Q3F9B9-F1
#
_cell.length_a   1.000
_cell.length_b   1.000
_cell.length_c   1.000
_cell.angle_alpha   90.00
_cell.angle_beta   90.00
_cell.angle_gamma   90.00
#
_symmetry.space_group_name_H-M   'P 1'
#
loop_
_entity.id
_entity.type
_entity.pdbx_description
1 polymer ?
#
loop_
_entity_poly.entity_id
_entity_poly.type
_entity_poly.pdbx_seq_one_letter_code
_entity_poly.pdbx_strand_id
1 'polypeptide(L)'
;ERLKALQKKGVFTEAEVLELSQSYYFLMSMRLKNQANQIIHDKSDPDNYIHIDKLTTIEEATLKEIFKIIKNFQLGIKVRFTNRLLG
;
A
#
# COMPACT_ATOMS: atom_id res chain seq x y z
N GLU A 1 -12.91 -7.35 3.43
CA GLU A 1 -13.56 -8.29 2.49
C GLU A 1 -12.61 -9.04 1.55
N ARG A 2 -11.96 -8.41 0.56
CA ARG A 2 -11.19 -9.15 -0.49
C ARG A 2 -9.96 -9.93 0.00
N LEU A 3 -9.07 -9.31 0.79
CA LEU A 3 -7.86 -9.99 1.30
C LEU A 3 -8.22 -11.16 2.23
N LYS A 4 -9.19 -10.96 3.14
CA LYS A 4 -9.71 -12.02 4.01
C LYS A 4 -10.35 -13.17 3.22
N ALA A 5 -11.07 -12.88 2.14
CA ALA A 5 -11.63 -13.93 1.28
C ALA A 5 -10.53 -14.75 0.59
N LEU A 6 -9.45 -14.11 0.15
CA LEU A 6 -8.30 -14.80 -0.47
C LEU A 6 -7.49 -15.61 0.56
N GLN A 7 -7.39 -15.11 1.80
CA GLN A 7 -6.85 -15.85 2.93
C GLN A 7 -7.61 -17.15 3.18
N LYS A 8 -8.95 -17.07 3.28
CA LYS A 8 -9.82 -18.24 3.49
C LYS A 8 -9.69 -19.28 2.39
N LYS A 9 -9.33 -18.86 1.18
CA LYS A 9 -9.06 -19.76 0.03
C LYS A 9 -7.64 -20.32 0.01
N GLY A 10 -6.81 -20.03 1.01
CA GLY A 10 -5.40 -20.44 1.08
C GLY A 10 -4.51 -19.75 0.03
N VAL A 11 -5.00 -18.70 -0.62
CA VAL A 11 -4.23 -17.95 -1.63
C VAL A 11 -3.19 -17.07 -0.94
N PHE A 12 -3.53 -16.52 0.23
CA PHE A 12 -2.64 -15.75 1.07
C PHE A 12 -2.56 -16.34 2.48
N THR A 13 -1.38 -16.24 3.06
CA THR A 13 -1.13 -16.48 4.47
C THR A 13 -1.70 -15.35 5.33
N GLU A 14 -1.85 -15.60 6.62
CA GLU A 14 -2.26 -14.57 7.57
C GLU A 14 -1.26 -13.42 7.65
N ALA A 15 0.04 -13.72 7.60
CA ALA A 15 1.11 -12.74 7.62
C ALA A 15 1.03 -11.80 6.40
N GLU A 16 0.88 -12.34 5.18
CA GLU A 16 0.73 -11.53 3.96
C GLU A 16 -0.51 -10.61 4.03
N VAL A 17 -1.62 -11.11 4.58
CA VAL A 17 -2.85 -10.31 4.72
C VAL A 17 -2.66 -9.19 5.73
N LEU A 18 -1.99 -9.47 6.86
CA LEU A 18 -1.70 -8.48 7.89
C LEU A 18 -0.80 -7.38 7.33
N GLU A 19 0.31 -7.76 6.68
CA GLU A 19 1.30 -6.85 6.14
C GLU A 19 0.72 -5.94 5.04
N LEU A 20 -0.07 -6.50 4.11
CA LEU A 20 -0.76 -5.71 3.09
C LEU A 20 -1.82 -4.77 3.69
N SER A 21 -2.54 -5.24 4.71
CA SER A 21 -3.55 -4.41 5.38
C SER A 21 -2.91 -3.24 6.10
N GLN A 22 -1.83 -3.47 6.84
CA GLN A 22 -1.08 -2.42 7.53
C GLN A 22 -0.49 -1.41 6.54
N SER A 23 0.12 -1.91 5.47
CA SER A 23 0.64 -1.08 4.36
C SER A 23 -0.44 -0.18 3.78
N TYR A 24 -1.63 -0.74 3.50
CA TYR A 24 -2.77 0.00 2.98
C TYR A 24 -3.24 1.09 3.95
N TYR A 25 -3.40 0.77 5.24
CA TYR A 25 -3.85 1.75 6.24
C TYR A 25 -2.84 2.87 6.44
N PHE A 26 -1.54 2.58 6.39
CA PHE A 26 -0.50 3.60 6.45
C PHE A 26 -0.61 4.59 5.28
N LEU A 27 -0.68 4.08 4.04
CA LEU A 27 -0.83 4.90 2.85
C LEU A 27 -2.11 5.76 2.87
N MET A 28 -3.22 5.19 3.37
CA MET A 28 -4.47 5.93 3.46
C MET A 28 -4.43 7.02 4.54
N SER A 29 -3.77 6.75 5.65
CA SER A 29 -3.55 7.73 6.72
C SER A 29 -2.70 8.90 6.23
N MET A 30 -1.63 8.62 5.47
CA MET A 30 -0.81 9.66 4.85
C MET A 30 -1.60 10.53 3.89
N ARG A 31 -2.41 9.91 3.03
CA ARG A 31 -3.28 10.64 2.09
C ARG A 31 -4.25 11.55 2.84
N LEU A 32 -4.93 11.02 3.85
CA LEU A 32 -5.89 11.79 4.65
C LEU A 32 -5.22 12.98 5.34
N LYS A 33 -4.03 12.77 5.92
CA LYS A 33 -3.22 13.85 6.52
C LYS A 33 -2.87 14.93 5.49
N ASN A 34 -2.46 14.54 4.29
CA ASN A 34 -2.14 15.49 3.22
C ASN A 34 -3.36 16.32 2.81
N GLN A 35 -4.50 15.65 2.56
CA GLN A 35 -5.74 16.31 2.16
C GLN A 35 -6.27 17.25 3.26
N ALA A 36 -6.18 16.83 4.53
CA ALA A 36 -6.54 17.68 5.65
C ALA A 36 -5.67 18.94 5.69
N ASN A 37 -4.36 18.83 5.44
CA ASN A 37 -3.48 19.99 5.38
C ASN A 37 -3.82 20.92 4.20
N GLN A 38 -4.11 20.37 3.02
CA GLN A 38 -4.50 21.16 1.85
C GLN A 38 -5.76 22.00 2.11
N ILE A 39 -6.77 21.40 2.75
CA ILE A 39 -8.03 22.07 3.09
C ILE A 39 -7.82 23.11 4.21
N ILE A 40 -7.14 22.72 5.29
CA ILE A 40 -7.06 23.53 6.51
C ILE A 40 -6.04 24.66 6.37
N HIS A 41 -4.86 24.37 5.82
CA HIS A 41 -3.72 25.29 5.76
C HIS A 41 -3.55 25.93 4.38
N ASP A 42 -3.54 25.13 3.31
CA ASP A 42 -3.22 25.63 1.97
C ASP A 42 -4.43 26.30 1.29
N LYS A 43 -5.64 26.11 1.86
CA LYS A 43 -6.93 26.58 1.32
C LYS A 43 -7.14 26.18 -0.14
N SER A 44 -6.67 24.98 -0.49
CA SER A 44 -6.75 24.42 -1.83
C SER A 44 -7.67 23.20 -1.87
N ASP A 45 -8.09 22.82 -3.07
CA ASP A 45 -8.77 21.55 -3.28
C ASP A 45 -7.82 20.38 -2.94
N PRO A 46 -8.32 19.33 -2.27
CA PRO A 46 -7.51 18.19 -1.89
C PRO A 46 -7.19 17.29 -3.08
N ASP A 47 -5.98 16.74 -3.12
CA ASP A 47 -5.55 15.76 -4.12
C ASP A 47 -5.01 14.47 -3.47
N ASN A 48 -4.55 13.52 -4.28
CA ASN A 48 -4.07 12.22 -3.81
C ASN A 48 -2.53 12.09 -3.80
N TYR A 49 -1.82 13.16 -4.11
CA TYR A 49 -0.36 13.16 -4.16
C TYR A 49 0.21 13.34 -2.76
N ILE A 50 1.28 12.58 -2.49
CA ILE A 50 2.03 12.69 -1.24
C ILE A 50 3.31 13.46 -1.57
N HIS A 51 3.49 14.58 -0.88
CA HIS A 51 4.70 15.39 -0.96
C HIS A 51 5.82 14.76 -0.12
N ILE A 52 6.76 14.08 -0.78
CA ILE A 52 7.83 13.31 -0.12
C ILE A 52 8.74 14.22 0.71
N ASP A 53 8.96 15.46 0.27
CA ASP A 53 9.71 16.51 0.95
C ASP A 53 9.10 16.94 2.29
N LYS A 54 7.81 16.63 2.52
CA LYS A 54 7.11 16.90 3.78
C LYS A 54 7.09 15.70 4.73
N LEU A 55 7.73 14.59 4.39
CA LEU A 55 7.78 13.38 5.21
C LEU A 55 8.91 13.43 6.23
N THR A 56 8.66 12.88 7.41
CA THR A 56 9.74 12.55 8.35
C THR A 56 10.60 11.41 7.81
N THR A 57 11.83 11.29 8.29
CA THR A 57 12.74 10.18 7.93
C THR A 57 12.12 8.81 8.21
N ILE A 58 11.32 8.70 9.28
CA ILE A 58 10.61 7.45 9.62
C ILE A 58 9.50 7.18 8.59
N GLU A 59 8.65 8.16 8.28
CA GLU A 59 7.58 8.01 7.28
C GLU A 59 8.15 7.64 5.91
N GLU A 60 9.27 8.25 5.49
CA GLU A 60 9.94 7.94 4.24
C GLU A 60 10.49 6.49 4.23
N ALA A 61 11.14 6.05 5.30
CA ALA A 61 11.63 4.69 5.43
C ALA A 61 10.49 3.66 5.40
N THR A 62 9.41 3.92 6.14
CA THR A 62 8.20 3.09 6.13
C THR A 62 7.55 3.04 4.74
N LEU A 63 7.46 4.17 4.04
CA LEU A 63 6.93 4.23 2.68
C LEU A 63 7.75 3.38 1.71
N LYS A 64 9.09 3.45 1.80
CA LYS A 64 9.99 2.60 0.98
C LYS A 64 9.75 1.11 1.25
N GLU A 65 9.56 0.72 2.51
CA GLU A 65 9.31 -0.68 2.86
C GLU A 65 7.96 -1.16 2.32
N ILE A 66 6.91 -0.34 2.45
CA ILE A 66 5.60 -0.62 1.86
C ILE A 66 5.70 -0.85 0.35
N PHE A 67 6.49 -0.05 -0.37
CA PHE A 67 6.68 -0.26 -1.80
C PHE A 67 7.41 -1.57 -2.13
N LYS A 68 8.35 -2.04 -1.29
CA LYS A 68 8.97 -3.36 -1.46
C LYS A 68 7.95 -4.48 -1.26
N ILE A 69 7.10 -4.38 -0.22
CA ILE A 69 6.01 -5.33 0.06
C ILE A 69 5.08 -5.43 -1.17
N ILE A 70 4.62 -4.29 -1.68
CA ILE A 70 3.75 -4.24 -2.88
C ILE A 70 4.45 -4.86 -4.09
N LYS A 71 5.73 -4.54 -4.32
CA LYS A 71 6.51 -5.09 -5.44
C LYS A 71 6.66 -6.61 -5.35
N ASN A 72 6.99 -7.13 -4.17
CA ASN A 72 7.13 -8.56 -3.93
C ASN A 72 5.80 -9.28 -4.16
N PHE A 73 4.71 -8.68 -3.69
CA PHE A 73 3.37 -9.21 -3.90
C PHE A 73 2.98 -9.25 -5.39
N GLN A 74 3.22 -8.16 -6.13
CA GLN A 74 2.99 -8.11 -7.58
C GLN A 74 3.84 -9.14 -8.34
N LEU A 75 5.09 -9.34 -7.93
CA LEU A 75 5.97 -10.36 -8.51
C LEU A 75 5.40 -11.77 -8.26
N GLY A 76 4.96 -12.06 -7.04
CA GLY A 76 4.32 -13.34 -6.70
C GLY A 76 3.09 -13.63 -7.55
N ILE A 77 2.22 -12.63 -7.77
CA ILE A 77 1.08 -12.73 -8.68
C ILE A 77 1.58 -13.02 -10.10
N LYS A 78 2.54 -12.23 -10.61
CA LYS A 78 3.07 -12.40 -11.97
C LYS A 78 3.54 -13.83 -12.18
N VAL A 79 4.41 -14.36 -11.31
CA VAL A 79 4.93 -15.74 -11.40
C VAL A 79 3.80 -16.77 -11.41
N ARG A 80 2.82 -16.67 -10.51
CA ARG A 80 1.70 -17.63 -10.42
C ARG A 80 0.83 -17.67 -11.68
N PHE A 81 0.64 -16.53 -12.35
CA PHE A 81 -0.26 -16.44 -13.51
C PHE A 81 0.47 -16.49 -14.86
N THR A 82 1.76 -16.13 -14.95
CA THR A 82 2.53 -16.24 -16.20
C THR A 82 3.14 -17.63 -16.41
N ASN A 83 3.48 -18.38 -15.35
CA ASN A 83 3.96 -19.75 -15.53
C ASN A 83 2.90 -20.71 -16.09
N ARG A 84 1.60 -20.39 -15.96
CA ARG A 84 0.51 -21.16 -16.58
C ARG A 84 0.32 -20.89 -18.08
N LEU A 85 1.02 -19.91 -18.66
CA LEU A 85 0.92 -19.58 -20.09
C LEU A 85 2.05 -20.22 -20.93
N LEU A 86 3.09 -20.76 -20.30
CA LEU A 86 4.28 -21.31 -20.97
C LEU A 86 4.47 -22.83 -20.76
N GLY A 87 3.51 -23.50 -20.10
CA GLY A 87 3.45 -24.95 -19.96
C GLY A 87 2.05 -25.45 -20.26
#